data_AF-A0A368FH31-F1
#
_entry.id   AF-A0A368FH31-F1
#
_cell.length_a   1.000
_cell.length_b   1.000
_cell.length_c   1.000
_cell.angle_alpha   90.00
_cell.angle_beta   90.00
_cell.angle_gamma   90.00
#
_symmetry.space_group_name_H-M   'P 1'
#
loop_
_entity.id
_entity.type
_entity.pdbx_description
1 polymer ?
#
loop_
_entity_poly.entity_id
_entity_poly.type
_entity_poly.pdbx_seq_one_letter_code
_entity_poly.pdbx_strand_id
1 'polypeptide(L)'
;MGEKSSVQFKTARELHEFECSSSSALPSGCLALDDLLGGGFLPGCVTEICGEAGCGKSQICMQFAAVTIANGHRVICVETERGFSVKRLRQVRSFRLR
;
A
#
# COMPACT_ATOMS: atom_id res chain seq x y z
N MET A 1 -10.67 16.01 29.97
CA MET A 1 -9.81 17.12 29.48
C MET A 1 -9.12 16.60 28.22
N GLY A 2 -9.69 16.83 27.03
CA GLY A 2 -9.17 16.27 25.79
C GLY A 2 -7.97 17.09 25.30
N GLU A 3 -6.83 16.44 25.08
CA GLU A 3 -5.70 17.04 24.39
C GLU A 3 -6.17 17.51 23.00
N LYS A 4 -6.13 18.83 22.78
CA LYS A 4 -6.29 19.39 21.45
C LYS A 4 -5.05 19.01 20.66
N SER A 5 -5.21 18.19 19.62
CA SER A 5 -4.16 17.91 18.64
C SER A 5 -3.62 19.23 18.11
N SER A 6 -2.35 19.52 18.35
CA SER A 6 -1.68 20.71 17.81
C SER A 6 -1.52 20.53 16.31
N VAL A 7 -2.27 21.32 15.52
CA VAL A 7 -2.06 21.39 14.08
C VAL A 7 -0.71 22.06 13.83
N GLN A 8 0.21 21.35 13.18
CA GLN A 8 1.51 21.88 12.80
C GLN A 8 1.49 22.29 11.33
N PHE A 9 1.68 23.59 11.07
CA PHE A 9 1.83 24.09 9.71
C PHE A 9 3.24 23.80 9.19
N LYS A 10 3.35 23.51 7.90
CA LYS A 10 4.61 23.29 7.19
C LYS A 10 4.66 24.13 5.92
N THR A 11 5.83 24.63 5.56
CA THR A 11 6.08 25.27 4.27
C THR A 11 6.16 24.22 3.16
N ALA A 12 5.99 24.64 1.90
CA ALA A 12 6.14 23.76 0.75
C ALA A 12 7.53 23.09 0.69
N ARG A 13 8.58 23.80 1.12
CA ARG A 13 9.95 23.25 1.19
C ARG A 13 10.04 22.12 2.21
N GLU A 14 9.51 22.33 3.41
CA GLU A 14 9.52 21.31 4.48
C GLU A 14 8.73 20.05 4.08
N LEU A 15 7.64 20.21 3.31
CA LEU A 15 6.89 19.09 2.75
C LEU A 15 7.71 18.32 1.70
N HIS A 16 8.35 19.03 0.77
CA HIS A 16 9.19 18.41 -0.25
C HIS A 16 10.41 17.68 0.35
N GLU A 17 11.09 18.30 1.32
CA GLU A 17 12.20 17.69 2.04
C GLU A 17 11.75 16.43 2.80
N PHE A 18 10.55 16.44 3.37
CA PHE A 18 9.93 15.25 3.95
C PHE A 18 9.72 14.19 2.87
N GLU A 19 9.03 14.47 1.77
CA GLU A 19 8.79 13.49 0.69
C GLU A 19 10.08 12.86 0.14
N CYS A 20 11.13 13.66 -0.10
CA CYS A 20 12.42 13.16 -0.57
C CYS A 20 13.19 12.30 0.45
N SER A 21 13.06 12.61 1.75
CA SER A 21 13.78 11.90 2.81
C SER A 21 13.01 10.68 3.35
N SER A 22 11.69 10.64 3.16
CA SER A 22 10.84 9.80 3.99
C SER A 22 10.72 8.37 3.52
N SER A 23 10.78 8.05 2.22
CA SER A 23 10.46 6.67 1.82
C SER A 23 10.83 6.28 0.39
N SER A 24 11.45 5.11 0.27
CA SER A 24 11.44 4.33 -0.96
C SER A 24 10.03 3.80 -1.25
N ALA A 25 9.62 3.84 -2.52
CA ALA A 25 8.36 3.24 -2.95
C ALA A 25 8.28 1.76 -2.56
N LEU A 26 7.09 1.32 -2.12
CA LEU A 26 6.82 -0.07 -1.78
C LEU A 26 6.32 -0.80 -3.02
N PRO A 27 7.04 -1.83 -3.49
CA PRO A 27 6.66 -2.52 -4.72
C PRO A 27 5.30 -3.21 -4.54
N SER A 28 4.41 -3.01 -5.51
CA SER A 28 3.18 -3.79 -5.66
C SER A 28 3.48 -5.24 -6.02
N GLY A 29 4.64 -5.47 -6.63
CA GLY A 29 5.05 -6.77 -7.14
C GLY A 29 4.37 -7.17 -8.43
N CYS A 30 3.86 -6.18 -9.16
CA CYS A 30 3.51 -6.22 -10.57
C CYS A 30 4.38 -5.15 -11.26
N LEU A 31 5.34 -5.58 -12.09
CA LEU A 31 6.32 -4.66 -12.69
C LEU A 31 5.64 -3.51 -13.46
N ALA A 32 4.63 -3.82 -14.29
CA ALA A 32 3.92 -2.81 -15.06
C ALA A 32 3.17 -1.78 -14.18
N LEU A 33 2.68 -2.20 -13.00
CA LEU A 33 2.06 -1.28 -12.06
C LEU A 33 3.10 -0.46 -11.30
N ASP A 34 4.22 -1.09 -10.93
CA ASP A 34 5.32 -0.41 -10.25
C ASP A 34 5.91 0.67 -11.17
N ASP A 35 6.11 0.37 -12.45
CA ASP A 35 6.57 1.34 -13.46
C ASP A 35 5.57 2.50 -13.62
N LEU A 36 4.27 2.20 -13.67
CA LEU A 36 3.21 3.21 -13.74
C LEU A 36 3.20 4.14 -12.52
N LEU A 37 3.54 3.61 -11.34
CA LEU A 37 3.57 4.35 -10.08
C LEU A 37 4.94 4.99 -9.79
N GLY A 38 5.94 4.83 -10.66
CA GLY A 38 7.30 5.37 -10.43
C GLY A 38 8.11 4.59 -9.39
N GLY A 39 7.89 3.27 -9.28
CA GLY A 39 8.61 2.34 -8.41
C GLY A 39 7.72 1.59 -7.42
N GLY A 40 6.43 1.95 -7.30
CA GLY A 40 5.46 1.31 -6.41
C GLY A 40 4.63 2.30 -5.59
N PHE A 41 3.98 1.83 -4.54
CA PHE A 41 3.15 2.66 -3.67
C PHE A 41 3.98 3.52 -2.73
N LEU A 42 3.69 4.82 -2.67
CA LEU A 42 4.41 5.78 -1.83
C LEU A 42 3.92 5.71 -0.36
N PRO A 43 4.80 5.46 0.62
CA PRO A 43 4.42 5.52 2.03
C PRO A 43 4.10 6.96 2.47
N GLY A 44 3.28 7.08 3.53
CA GLY A 44 2.85 8.39 4.04
C GLY A 44 1.71 9.03 3.24
N CYS A 45 1.27 8.40 2.15
CA CYS A 45 0.14 8.83 1.34
C CYS A 45 -1.00 7.80 1.38
N VAL A 46 -2.20 8.24 0.98
CA VAL A 46 -3.34 7.35 0.73
C VAL A 46 -3.44 7.14 -0.78
N THR A 47 -3.46 5.87 -1.20
CA THR A 47 -3.70 5.51 -2.60
C THR A 47 -5.06 4.86 -2.74
N GLU A 48 -5.88 5.38 -3.64
CA GLU A 48 -7.22 4.86 -3.92
C GLU A 48 -7.22 4.01 -5.20
N ILE A 49 -7.80 2.81 -5.13
CA ILE A 49 -7.96 1.91 -6.29
C ILE A 49 -9.44 1.80 -6.60
N CYS A 50 -9.86 2.40 -7.72
CA CYS A 50 -11.26 2.49 -8.13
C CYS A 50 -11.56 1.61 -9.35
N GLY A 51 -12.83 1.18 -9.48
CA GLY A 51 -13.33 0.45 -10.64
C GLY A 51 -14.52 -0.45 -10.30
N GLU A 52 -15.09 -1.10 -11.32
CA GLU A 52 -16.26 -1.97 -11.19
C GLU A 52 -15.99 -3.25 -10.37
N ALA A 53 -17.05 -3.92 -9.92
CA ALA A 53 -16.94 -5.23 -9.28
C ALA A 53 -16.21 -6.21 -10.22
N GLY A 54 -15.24 -6.97 -9.68
CA GLY A 54 -14.46 -7.92 -10.48
C GLY A 54 -13.25 -7.34 -11.23
N CYS A 55 -13.02 -6.02 -11.25
CA CYS A 55 -11.85 -5.43 -11.94
C CYS A 55 -10.49 -5.69 -11.26
N GLY A 56 -10.47 -6.37 -10.11
CA GLY A 56 -9.23 -6.80 -9.46
C GLY A 56 -8.76 -5.96 -8.26
N LYS A 57 -9.52 -4.97 -7.78
CA LYS A 57 -9.16 -4.14 -6.60
C LYS A 57 -8.68 -4.97 -5.40
N SER A 58 -9.47 -5.94 -4.95
CA SER A 58 -9.11 -6.82 -3.83
C SER A 58 -7.91 -7.72 -4.14
N GLN A 59 -7.70 -8.10 -5.41
CA GLN A 59 -6.51 -8.86 -5.82
C GLN A 59 -5.25 -8.00 -5.70
N ILE A 60 -5.30 -6.73 -6.10
CA ILE A 60 -4.17 -5.80 -5.94
C ILE A 60 -3.84 -5.64 -4.44
N CYS A 61 -4.85 -5.46 -3.58
CA CYS A 61 -4.63 -5.38 -2.13
C CYS A 61 -3.99 -6.65 -1.56
N MET A 62 -4.44 -7.84 -1.97
CA MET A 62 -3.84 -9.11 -1.53
C MET A 62 -2.42 -9.31 -2.06
N GLN A 63 -2.15 -8.94 -3.32
CA GLN A 63 -0.81 -8.97 -3.90
C GLN A 63 0.12 -8.06 -3.12
N PHE A 64 -0.26 -6.79 -2.94
CA PHE A 64 0.54 -5.82 -2.21
C PHE A 64 0.80 -6.27 -0.77
N ALA A 65 -0.22 -6.82 -0.09
CA ALA A 65 -0.06 -7.37 1.25
C ALA A 65 0.96 -8.52 1.28
N ALA A 66 0.90 -9.46 0.33
CA ALA A 66 1.83 -10.58 0.26
C ALA A 66 3.28 -10.12 0.02
N VAL A 67 3.48 -9.13 -0.85
CA VAL A 67 4.81 -8.56 -1.14
C VAL A 67 5.36 -7.81 0.06
N THR A 68 4.54 -7.00 0.69
CA THR A 68 4.90 -6.21 1.88
C THR A 68 5.32 -7.14 3.02
N ILE A 69 4.57 -8.23 3.25
CA ILE A 69 4.93 -9.26 4.23
C ILE A 69 6.23 -9.97 3.86
N ALA A 70 6.43 -10.32 2.58
CA ALA A 70 7.66 -10.97 2.12
C ALA A 70 8.91 -10.09 2.32
N ASN A 71 8.74 -8.77 2.22
CA ASN A 71 9.80 -7.78 2.49
C ASN A 71 9.99 -7.48 3.99
N GLY A 72 9.39 -8.26 4.89
CA GLY A 72 9.59 -8.14 6.34
C GLY A 72 8.72 -7.08 7.04
N HIS A 73 7.76 -6.48 6.34
CA HIS A 73 6.83 -5.52 6.91
C HIS A 73 5.53 -6.18 7.42
N ARG A 74 4.76 -5.44 8.22
CA ARG A 74 3.45 -5.85 8.72
C ARG A 74 2.35 -5.14 7.95
N VAL A 75 1.22 -5.84 7.73
CA VAL A 75 0.07 -5.33 6.98
C VAL A 75 -1.19 -5.49 7.81
N ILE A 76 -2.01 -4.44 7.85
CA ILE A 76 -3.37 -4.49 8.38
C ILE A 76 -4.32 -4.40 7.18
N CYS A 77 -5.17 -5.41 7.01
CA CYS A 77 -6.22 -5.41 5.99
C CYS A 77 -7.56 -5.21 6.69
N VAL A 78 -8.27 -4.13 6.35
CA VAL A 78 -9.63 -3.86 6.80
C VAL A 78 -10.58 -4.11 5.64
N GLU A 79 -11.64 -4.87 5.88
CA GLU A 79 -12.59 -5.28 4.86
C GLU A 79 -14.03 -5.02 5.28
N THR A 80 -14.84 -4.60 4.31
CA THR A 80 -16.26 -4.24 4.48
C THR A 80 -17.24 -5.24 3.83
N GLU A 81 -16.82 -6.00 2.80
CA GLU A 81 -17.74 -6.76 1.92
C GLU A 81 -17.41 -8.27 1.76
N ARG A 82 -16.40 -8.80 2.47
CA ARG A 82 -15.94 -10.21 2.43
C ARG A 82 -15.27 -10.68 1.12
N GLY A 83 -14.63 -9.79 0.37
CA GLY A 83 -13.78 -10.11 -0.80
C GLY A 83 -12.35 -10.56 -0.49
N PHE A 84 -11.87 -10.53 0.76
CA PHE A 84 -10.51 -10.81 1.17
C PHE A 84 -10.39 -12.25 1.68
N SER A 85 -9.80 -13.11 0.85
CA SER A 85 -9.63 -14.52 1.16
C SER A 85 -8.23 -14.81 1.67
N VAL A 86 -8.10 -15.24 2.93
CA VAL A 86 -6.81 -15.71 3.49
C VAL A 86 -6.24 -16.88 2.67
N LYS A 87 -7.11 -17.74 2.12
CA LYS A 87 -6.67 -18.83 1.24
C LYS A 87 -6.01 -18.26 -0.02
N ARG A 88 -6.62 -17.23 -0.62
CA ARG A 88 -6.06 -16.55 -1.80
C ARG A 88 -4.76 -15.83 -1.46
N LEU A 89 -4.68 -15.13 -0.34
CA LEU A 89 -3.45 -14.49 0.11
C LEU A 89 -2.29 -15.50 0.26
N ARG A 90 -2.55 -16.67 0.86
CA ARG A 90 -1.56 -17.75 0.96
C ARG A 90 -1.11 -18.26 -0.41
N GLN A 91 -2.05 -18.42 -1.34
CA GLN A 91 -1.75 -18.83 -2.71
C GLN A 91 -0.87 -17.80 -3.44
N VAL A 92 -1.21 -16.51 -3.31
CA VAL A 92 -0.42 -15.41 -3.89
C VAL A 92 1.00 -15.43 -3.33
N ARG A 93 1.14 -15.61 -2.01
CA ARG A 93 2.45 -15.74 -1.36
C ARG A 93 3.24 -16.96 -1.84
N SER A 94 2.58 -18.12 -2.02
CA SER A 94 3.29 -19.36 -2.38
C SER A 94 3.87 -19.33 -3.79
N PHE A 95 3.25 -18.61 -4.73
CA PHE A 95 3.79 -18.44 -6.08
C PHE A 95 5.07 -17.60 -6.13
N ARG A 96 5.33 -16.78 -5.11
CA ARG A 96 6.44 -15.83 -5.08
C ARG A 96 7.66 -16.33 -4.29
N LEU A 97 7.52 -17.44 -3.55
CA LEU A 97 8.60 -18.10 -2.80
C LEU A 97 9.20 -19.29 -3.57
N ARG A 98 9.03 -19.34 -4.89
CA ARG A 98 9.66 -20.31 -5.79
C ARG A 98 10.75 -19.64 -6.59
#